data_AF-A0A4Q3FCM3-F1
#
_entry.id   AF-A0A4Q3FCM3-F1
#
_cell.length_a   1.000
_cell.length_b   1.000
_cell.length_c   1.000
_cell.angle_alpha   90.00
_cell.angle_beta   90.00
_cell.angle_gamma   90.00
#
_symmetry.space_group_name_H-M   'P 1'
#
loop_
_entity.id
_entity.type
_entity.pdbx_description
1 polymer ?
#
loop_
_entity_poly.entity_id
_entity_poly.type
_entity_poly.pdbx_seq_one_letter_code
_entity_poly.pdbx_strand_id
1 'polypeptide(L)'
;MEKLQGKVALVSGGAQGLGQQICYQLAEAGATVIAGDIQEEKAAETVKTITEKGGKAVAMRLDVSSEESVKSTIEKIKSEYGSLDILVNNAGIDFTKSI
;
A
#
# COMPACT_ATOMS: atom_id res chain seq x y z
N MET A 1 20.24 6.97 5.48
CA MET A 1 19.47 7.69 6.52
C MET A 1 18.00 7.39 6.23
N GLU A 2 17.34 6.61 7.07
CA GLU A 2 15.93 6.20 6.91
C GLU A 2 15.00 7.38 7.23
N LYS A 3 14.67 8.19 6.21
CA LYS A 3 13.94 9.46 6.37
C LYS A 3 12.50 9.28 6.85
N LEU A 4 11.93 8.09 6.71
CA LEU A 4 10.55 7.76 7.04
C LEU A 4 10.44 6.74 8.18
N GLN A 5 11.51 6.56 8.96
CA GLN A 5 11.50 5.63 10.08
C GLN A 5 10.33 5.90 11.03
N GLY A 6 9.55 4.86 11.31
CA GLY A 6 8.38 4.92 12.19
C GLY A 6 7.13 5.53 11.55
N LYS A 7 7.16 5.91 10.26
CA LYS A 7 5.99 6.37 9.52
C LYS A 7 5.20 5.19 8.97
N VAL A 8 3.88 5.33 8.96
CA VAL A 8 2.95 4.35 8.40
C VAL A 8 2.42 4.89 7.07
N ALA A 9 2.56 4.10 6.00
CA ALA A 9 2.19 4.52 4.65
C ALA A 9 1.19 3.54 4.01
N LEU A 10 0.06 4.04 3.51
CA LEU A 10 -0.87 3.28 2.68
C LEU A 10 -0.66 3.65 1.21
N VAL A 11 -0.43 2.64 0.36
CA VAL A 11 -0.37 2.79 -1.10
C VAL A 11 -1.52 2.00 -1.71
N SER A 12 -2.47 2.68 -2.36
CA SER A 12 -3.51 2.00 -3.12
C SER A 12 -2.97 1.55 -4.49
N GLY A 13 -3.42 0.40 -4.98
CA GLY A 13 -2.86 -0.21 -6.20
C GLY A 13 -1.46 -0.79 -5.96
N GLY A 14 -1.16 -1.18 -4.73
CA GLY A 14 0.17 -1.61 -4.29
C GLY A 14 0.61 -2.97 -4.83
N ALA A 15 -0.25 -3.72 -5.53
CA ALA A 15 0.08 -5.06 -6.00
C ALA A 15 0.98 -5.10 -7.25
N GLN A 16 1.06 -4.00 -8.02
CA GLN A 16 1.77 -4.02 -9.31
C GLN A 16 2.20 -2.62 -9.79
N GLY A 17 3.03 -2.60 -10.84
CA GLY A 17 3.39 -1.38 -11.58
C GLY A 17 4.01 -0.30 -10.70
N LEU A 18 3.55 0.95 -10.86
CA LEU A 18 4.05 2.09 -10.08
C LEU A 18 3.73 1.95 -8.59
N GLY A 19 2.54 1.45 -8.23
CA GLY A 19 2.16 1.27 -6.83
C GLY A 19 3.11 0.34 -6.09
N GLN A 20 3.47 -0.79 -6.70
CA GLN A 20 4.48 -1.71 -6.17
C GLN A 20 5.85 -1.04 -5.99
N GLN A 21 6.33 -0.28 -6.99
CA GLN A 21 7.61 0.41 -6.87
C GLN A 21 7.59 1.49 -5.78
N ILE A 22 6.48 2.19 -5.61
CA ILE A 22 6.30 3.15 -4.52
C ILE A 22 6.36 2.43 -3.16
N CYS A 23 5.71 1.27 -3.01
CA CYS A 23 5.83 0.45 -1.81
C CYS A 23 7.29 0.12 -1.48
N TYR A 24 8.09 -0.28 -2.48
CA TYR A 24 9.51 -0.58 -2.29
C TYR A 24 10.31 0.63 -1.83
N GLN A 25 10.12 1.78 -2.46
CA GLN A 25 10.85 3.01 -2.13
C GLN A 25 10.48 3.54 -0.72
N LEU A 26 9.21 3.44 -0.34
CA LEU A 26 8.77 3.83 1.01
C LEU A 26 9.34 2.90 2.08
N ALA A 27 9.38 1.59 1.82
CA ALA A 27 9.98 0.62 2.74
C ALA A 27 11.49 0.79 2.86
N GLU A 28 12.21 1.02 1.75
CA GLU A 28 13.64 1.33 1.74
C GLU A 28 13.96 2.62 2.50
N ALA A 29 13.03 3.58 2.52
CA ALA A 29 13.13 4.79 3.33
C ALA A 29 12.78 4.61 4.82
N GLY A 30 12.40 3.40 5.25
CA GLY A 30 12.12 3.04 6.66
C GLY A 30 10.64 3.06 7.08
N ALA A 31 9.70 3.28 6.15
CA ALA A 31 8.28 3.27 6.48
C ALA A 31 7.74 1.85 6.70
N THR A 32 6.72 1.72 7.54
CA THR A 32 5.83 0.55 7.54
C THR A 32 4.81 0.72 6.43
N VAL A 33 4.83 -0.17 5.43
CA VAL A 33 4.02 -0.03 4.22
C VAL A 33 2.79 -0.95 4.26
N ILE A 34 1.61 -0.39 4.10
CA ILE A 34 0.39 -1.13 3.77
C ILE A 34 0.21 -1.09 2.25
N ALA A 35 0.40 -2.25 1.60
CA ALA A 35 0.10 -2.44 0.19
C ALA A 35 -1.39 -2.74 0.04
N GLY A 36 -2.18 -1.70 -0.26
CA GLY A 36 -3.62 -1.79 -0.46
C GLY A 36 -3.96 -2.10 -1.92
N ASP A 37 -4.67 -3.19 -2.18
CA ASP A 37 -5.10 -3.55 -3.54
C ASP A 37 -6.37 -4.41 -3.51
N ILE A 38 -7.15 -4.41 -4.59
CA ILE A 38 -8.28 -5.34 -4.74
C ILE A 38 -7.79 -6.79 -4.88
N GLN A 39 -6.57 -6.98 -5.43
CA GLN A 39 -5.89 -8.26 -5.55
C GLN A 39 -4.95 -8.49 -4.35
N GLU A 40 -5.50 -8.77 -3.16
CA GLU A 40 -4.72 -8.92 -1.92
C GLU A 40 -3.59 -9.98 -2.04
N GLU A 41 -3.86 -11.12 -2.68
CA GLU A 41 -2.86 -12.17 -2.89
C GLU A 41 -1.64 -11.66 -3.69
N LYS A 42 -1.89 -10.82 -4.70
CA LYS A 42 -0.83 -10.21 -5.49
C LYS A 42 -0.10 -9.11 -4.71
N ALA A 43 -0.80 -8.36 -3.86
CA ALA A 43 -0.17 -7.43 -2.93
C ALA A 43 0.75 -8.15 -1.93
N ALA A 44 0.44 -9.40 -1.55
CA ALA A 44 1.30 -10.21 -0.69
C ALA A 44 2.67 -10.52 -1.32
N GLU A 45 2.78 -10.62 -2.65
CA GLU A 45 4.08 -10.77 -3.35
C GLU A 45 4.96 -9.51 -3.18
N THR A 46 4.34 -8.32 -3.25
CA THR A 46 5.02 -7.04 -2.99
C THR A 46 5.52 -7.00 -1.55
N VAL A 47 4.68 -7.41 -0.59
CA VAL A 47 5.04 -7.49 0.83
C VAL A 47 6.18 -8.46 1.06
N LYS A 48 6.12 -9.66 0.48
CA LYS A 48 7.18 -10.67 0.58
C LYS A 48 8.53 -10.10 0.12
N THR A 49 8.54 -9.41 -1.02
CA THR A 49 9.76 -8.78 -1.55
C THR A 49 10.32 -7.73 -0.58
N ILE A 50 9.45 -6.93 0.05
CA ILE A 50 9.85 -5.92 1.03
C ILE A 50 10.44 -6.58 2.28
N THR A 51 9.78 -7.60 2.82
CA THR A 51 10.20 -8.26 4.05
C THR A 51 11.47 -9.08 3.87
N GLU A 52 11.68 -9.72 2.71
CA GLU A 52 12.94 -10.39 2.35
C GLU A 52 14.13 -9.41 2.30
N LYS A 53 13.88 -8.14 2.00
CA LYS A 53 14.88 -7.05 2.04
C LYS A 53 15.03 -6.40 3.42
N GLY A 54 14.34 -6.92 4.45
CA GLY A 54 14.39 -6.41 5.82
C GLY A 54 13.44 -5.24 6.11
N GLY A 55 12.59 -4.85 5.16
CA GLY A 55 11.58 -3.81 5.35
C GLY A 55 10.32 -4.31 6.07
N LYS A 56 9.43 -3.39 6.42
CA LYS A 56 8.14 -3.70 7.07
C LYS A 56 6.99 -3.44 6.10
N ALA A 57 6.20 -4.47 5.81
CA ALA A 57 5.00 -4.31 5.00
C ALA A 57 3.90 -5.31 5.34
N VAL A 58 2.67 -4.97 4.98
CA VAL A 58 1.47 -5.82 5.09
C VAL A 58 0.58 -5.63 3.86
N ALA A 59 -0.09 -6.69 3.42
CA ALA A 59 -1.07 -6.63 2.34
C ALA A 59 -2.46 -6.43 2.97
N MET A 60 -3.27 -5.58 2.36
CA MET A 60 -4.67 -5.43 2.74
C MET A 60 -5.53 -5.33 1.50
N ARG A 61 -6.62 -6.11 1.45
CA ARG A 61 -7.67 -5.88 0.45
C ARG A 61 -8.20 -4.45 0.61
N LEU A 62 -8.13 -3.69 -0.47
CA LEU A 62 -8.66 -2.33 -0.55
C LEU A 62 -9.29 -2.09 -1.93
N ASP A 63 -10.60 -1.92 -1.94
CA ASP A 63 -11.33 -1.41 -3.10
C ASP A 63 -11.56 0.10 -2.92
N VAL A 64 -10.80 0.91 -3.64
CA VAL A 64 -10.89 2.38 -3.57
C VAL A 64 -12.21 2.94 -4.12
N SER A 65 -12.99 2.14 -4.86
CA SER A 65 -14.31 2.54 -5.34
C SER A 65 -15.42 2.33 -4.31
N SER A 66 -15.13 1.58 -3.23
CA SER A 66 -16.07 1.30 -2.14
C SER A 66 -15.74 2.13 -0.91
N GLU A 67 -16.64 3.04 -0.53
CA GLU A 67 -16.49 3.87 0.67
C GLU A 67 -16.37 3.02 1.95
N GLU A 68 -17.12 1.91 2.02
CA GLU A 68 -17.06 0.97 3.14
C GLU A 68 -15.69 0.27 3.21
N SER A 69 -15.14 -0.15 2.07
CA SER A 69 -13.79 -0.73 2.01
C SER A 69 -12.75 0.29 2.48
N VAL A 70 -12.83 1.54 2.02
CA VAL A 70 -11.90 2.59 2.44
C VAL A 70 -12.01 2.85 3.95
N LYS A 71 -13.23 3.02 4.49
CA LYS A 71 -13.44 3.26 5.92
C LYS A 71 -12.87 2.13 6.77
N SER A 72 -13.21 0.89 6.45
CA SER A 72 -12.74 -0.28 7.20
C SER A 72 -11.22 -0.44 7.14
N THR A 73 -10.57 -0.19 6.00
CA THR A 73 -9.11 -0.19 5.89
C THR A 73 -8.47 0.87 6.78
N ILE A 74 -8.99 2.11 6.76
CA ILE A 74 -8.44 3.20 7.59
C ILE A 74 -8.64 2.93 9.09
N GLU A 75 -9.81 2.41 9.49
CA GLU A 75 -10.07 2.01 10.88
C GLU A 75 -9.12 0.90 11.33
N LYS A 76 -8.89 -0.12 10.49
CA LYS A 76 -7.92 -1.18 10.76
C LYS A 76 -6.51 -0.63 10.91
N ILE A 77 -6.07 0.27 10.02
CA ILE A 77 -4.75 0.90 10.11
C ILE A 77 -4.62 1.68 11.42
N LYS A 78 -5.64 2.47 11.78
CA LYS A 78 -5.64 3.23 13.03
C LYS A 78 -5.60 2.33 14.27
N SER A 79 -6.31 1.21 14.24
CA SER A 79 -6.34 0.22 15.33
C SER A 79 -4.99 -0.49 15.50
N GLU A 80 -4.41 -0.98 14.41
CA GLU A 80 -3.19 -1.80 14.45
C GLU A 80 -1.89 -0.98 14.53
N TYR A 81 -1.86 0.21 13.92
CA TYR A 81 -0.65 1.02 13.77
C TYR A 81 -0.75 2.40 14.45
N GLY A 82 -1.91 2.75 15.01
CA GLY A 82 -2.15 4.02 15.72
C GLY A 82 -2.39 5.23 14.82
N SER A 83 -1.64 5.36 13.73
CA SER A 83 -1.75 6.47 12.78
C SER A 83 -1.52 6.05 11.32
N LEU A 84 -2.02 6.87 10.39
CA LEU A 84 -1.64 6.87 8.99
C LEU A 84 -0.92 8.18 8.69
N ASP A 85 0.39 8.12 8.40
CA ASP A 85 1.20 9.31 8.15
C ASP A 85 1.23 9.69 6.66
N ILE A 86 1.20 8.69 5.79
CA ILE A 86 1.37 8.85 4.34
C ILE A 86 0.25 8.09 3.63
N LEU A 87 -0.43 8.78 2.72
CA LEU A 87 -1.43 8.19 1.82
C LEU A 87 -1.01 8.44 0.38
N VAL A 88 -0.83 7.37 -0.39
CA VAL A 88 -0.57 7.42 -1.83
C VAL A 88 -1.80 6.89 -2.57
N ASN A 89 -2.57 7.81 -3.14
CA ASN A 89 -3.72 7.50 -3.99
C ASN A 89 -3.24 7.14 -5.41
N ASN A 90 -2.81 5.89 -5.60
CA ASN A 90 -2.23 5.43 -6.86
C ASN A 90 -3.15 4.46 -7.65
N ALA A 91 -4.08 3.77 -7.00
CA ALA A 91 -5.00 2.86 -7.71
C ALA A 91 -5.77 3.59 -8.81
N GLY A 92 -5.75 3.03 -10.02
CA GLY A 92 -6.45 3.56 -11.18
C GLY A 92 -6.47 2.55 -12.32
N ILE A 93 -7.53 2.61 -13.12
CA ILE A 93 -7.68 1.84 -14.36
C ILE A 93 -8.10 2.81 -15.46
N ASP A 94 -7.69 2.53 -16.69
CA ASP A 94 -8.10 3.30 -17.87
C ASP A 94 -8.64 2.34 -18.94
N PHE A 95 -9.53 2.85 -19.78
CA PHE A 95 -10.11 2.14 -20.90
C PHE A 95 -9.84 2.93 -22.17
N THR A 96 -8.78 2.57 -22.90
CA THR A 96 -8.49 3.20 -24.19
C THR A 96 -9.50 2.73 -25.22
N LYS A 97 -10.35 3.64 -25.69
CA LYS A 97 -11.26 3.37 -26.80
C LYS A 97 -10.49 3.49 -28.11
N SER A 98 -10.46 2.41 -28.89
CA SER A 98 -9.96 2.48 -30.27
C SER A 98 -10.88 3.38 -31.09
N ILE A 99 -10.28 4.42 -31.69
CA ILE A 99 -10.90 5.25 -32.72
C ILE A 99 -10.63 4.66 -34.09
#